data_AF-B9DJB0-F1
#
_entry.id   AF-B9DJB0-F1
#
_cell.length_a   1.000
_cell.length_b   1.000
_cell.length_c   1.000
_cell.angle_alpha   90.00
_cell.angle_beta   90.00
_cell.angle_gamma   90.00
#
_symmetry.space_group_name_H-M   'P 1'
#
loop_
_entity.id
_entity.type
_entity.pdbx_description
1 polymer ?
#
loop_
_entity_poly.entity_id
_entity_poly.type
_entity_poly.pdbx_seq_one_letter_code
_entity_poly.pdbx_strand_id
1 'polypeptide(L)'
;MLVFVDGEFWHGYDWENVKKQRIHTNRDYWIPKLERNMERDQEVNQKLKDMGYTVIRFWEKHEVFKDMDGCVNQVLEAIEHNKKQMKKEK
;
A
#
# COMPACT_ATOMS: atom_id res chain seq x y z
N MET A 1 13.77 4.73 -1.46
CA MET A 1 12.63 4.18 -0.70
C MET A 1 11.41 5.03 -1.00
N LEU A 2 10.24 4.39 -1.11
CA LEU A 2 8.95 5.04 -1.37
C LEU A 2 7.96 4.58 -0.29
N VAL A 3 7.13 5.51 0.19
CA VAL A 3 6.09 5.26 1.19
C VAL A 3 4.74 5.65 0.59
N PHE A 4 3.78 4.74 0.62
CA PHE A 4 2.40 4.98 0.17
C PHE A 4 1.43 4.87 1.35
N VAL A 5 0.37 5.66 1.29
CA VAL A 5 -0.78 5.55 2.19
C VAL A 5 -2.01 5.28 1.33
N ASP A 6 -2.54 4.07 1.44
CA ASP A 6 -3.64 3.58 0.63
C ASP A 6 -4.97 3.74 1.37
N GLY A 7 -5.96 4.30 0.67
CA GLY A 7 -7.34 4.34 1.17
C GLY A 7 -8.02 2.99 1.03
N GLU A 8 -8.64 2.48 2.09
CA GLU A 8 -9.19 1.12 2.14
C GLU A 8 -10.22 0.82 1.04
N PHE A 9 -11.05 1.81 0.70
CA PHE A 9 -12.12 1.63 -0.28
C PHE A 9 -11.58 1.48 -1.71
N TRP A 10 -10.50 2.19 -2.05
CA TRP A 10 -10.00 2.29 -3.42
C TRP A 10 -9.02 1.18 -3.79
N HIS A 11 -8.27 0.68 -2.81
CA HIS A 11 -7.17 -0.27 -3.01
C HIS A 11 -7.48 -1.67 -2.46
N GLY A 12 -8.75 -1.94 -2.11
CA GLY A 12 -9.22 -3.30 -1.87
C GLY A 12 -8.94 -3.87 -0.48
N TYR A 13 -8.81 -3.02 0.54
CA TYR A 13 -8.77 -3.52 1.92
C TYR A 13 -10.08 -4.25 2.23
N ASP A 14 -9.96 -5.51 2.62
CA ASP A 14 -11.08 -6.41 2.88
C ASP A 14 -12.06 -6.50 1.68
N TRP A 15 -11.49 -6.68 0.48
CA TRP A 15 -12.18 -6.58 -0.80
C TRP A 15 -13.46 -7.42 -0.88
N GLU A 16 -13.45 -8.65 -0.36
CA GLU A 16 -14.62 -9.52 -0.37
C GLU A 16 -15.81 -8.92 0.39
N ASN A 17 -15.56 -8.27 1.53
CA ASN A 17 -16.60 -7.57 2.28
C ASN A 17 -17.00 -6.26 1.62
N VAL A 18 -16.06 -5.49 1.05
CA VAL A 18 -16.37 -4.26 0.29
C VAL A 18 -17.28 -4.57 -0.90
N LYS A 19 -16.94 -5.59 -1.69
CA LYS A 19 -17.70 -6.05 -2.86
C LYS A 19 -19.11 -6.48 -2.50
N LYS A 20 -19.31 -7.12 -1.33
CA LYS A 20 -20.63 -7.60 -0.90
C LYS A 20 -21.45 -6.51 -0.21
N GLN A 21 -20.85 -5.77 0.71
CA GLN A 21 -21.55 -4.96 1.71
C GLN A 21 -21.42 -3.46 1.54
N ARG A 22 -20.50 -2.94 0.72
CA ARG A 22 -20.29 -1.48 0.58
C ARG A 22 -20.68 -0.94 -0.79
N ILE A 23 -20.65 -1.78 -1.83
CA ILE A 23 -21.04 -1.40 -3.19
C ILE A 23 -22.47 -1.87 -3.46
N HIS A 24 -23.44 -0.99 -3.22
CA HIS A 24 -24.86 -1.32 -3.41
C HIS A 24 -25.41 -0.91 -4.78
N THR A 25 -24.82 0.09 -5.44
CA THR A 25 -25.30 0.64 -6.73
C THR A 25 -24.18 0.62 -7.78
N ASN A 26 -24.54 0.55 -9.07
CA ASN A 26 -23.61 0.52 -10.21
C ASN A 26 -22.46 -0.50 -10.04
N ARG A 27 -22.79 -1.69 -9.54
CA ARG A 27 -21.81 -2.75 -9.21
C ARG A 27 -20.98 -3.14 -10.43
N ASP A 28 -21.59 -3.25 -11.60
CA ASP A 28 -20.93 -3.62 -12.86
C ASP A 28 -19.90 -2.59 -13.32
N TYR A 29 -19.99 -1.35 -12.84
CA TYR A 29 -18.99 -0.32 -13.09
C TYR A 29 -17.92 -0.28 -11.98
N TRP A 30 -18.35 -0.30 -10.71
CA TRP A 30 -17.45 -0.11 -9.58
C TRP A 30 -16.56 -1.32 -9.32
N ILE A 31 -17.08 -2.54 -9.45
CA ILE A 31 -16.33 -3.77 -9.17
C ILE A 31 -15.13 -3.89 -10.12
N PRO A 32 -15.30 -3.85 -11.46
CA PRO A 32 -14.15 -3.96 -12.37
C PRO A 32 -13.17 -2.80 -12.23
N LYS A 33 -13.67 -1.59 -11.92
CA LYS A 33 -12.82 -0.41 -11.71
C LYS A 33 -11.90 -0.59 -10.50
N LEU A 34 -12.44 -1.09 -9.39
CA LEU A 34 -11.68 -1.32 -8.16
C LEU A 34 -10.73 -2.51 -8.33
N GLU A 35 -11.15 -3.60 -8.97
CA GLU A 35 -10.28 -4.72 -9.32
C GLU A 35 -9.10 -4.28 -10.18
N ARG A 36 -9.33 -3.40 -11.16
CA ARG A 36 -8.25 -2.82 -11.97
C ARG A 36 -7.31 -1.90 -11.18
N ASN A 37 -7.81 -1.19 -10.17
CA ASN A 37 -6.95 -0.41 -9.29
C ASN A 37 -6.01 -1.32 -8.51
N MET A 38 -6.54 -2.41 -7.94
CA MET A 38 -5.74 -3.39 -7.20
C MET A 38 -4.68 -4.06 -8.10
N GLU A 39 -5.05 -4.43 -9.32
CA GLU A 39 -4.12 -4.99 -10.32
C GLU A 39 -3.01 -3.98 -10.64
N ARG A 40 -3.36 -2.72 -10.88
CA ARG A 40 -2.37 -1.66 -11.11
C ARG A 40 -1.44 -1.46 -9.91
N ASP A 41 -1.94 -1.55 -8.68
CA ASP A 41 -1.09 -1.42 -7.49
C ASP A 41 -0.05 -2.55 -7.42
N GLN A 42 -0.43 -3.77 -7.80
CA GLN A 42 0.49 -4.90 -7.90
C GLN A 42 1.55 -4.66 -8.98
N GLU A 43 1.15 -4.20 -10.17
CA GLU A 43 2.10 -3.87 -11.24
C GLU A 43 3.09 -2.78 -10.83
N VAL A 44 2.61 -1.72 -10.18
CA VAL A 44 3.45 -0.61 -9.70
C VAL A 44 4.41 -1.13 -8.64
N ASN A 45 3.94 -1.94 -7.69
CA ASN A 45 4.79 -2.53 -6.66
C ASN A 45 5.88 -3.40 -7.26
N GLN A 46 5.56 -4.21 -8.28
CA GLN A 46 6.56 -5.04 -8.94
C GLN A 46 7.59 -4.17 -9.67
N LYS A 47 7.16 -3.19 -10.47
CA LYS A 47 8.06 -2.27 -11.18
C LYS A 47 9.00 -1.52 -10.23
N LEU A 48 8.49 -1.04 -9.10
CA LEU A 48 9.29 -0.34 -8.11
C LEU A 48 10.32 -1.27 -7.45
N LYS A 49 9.95 -2.52 -7.14
CA LYS A 49 10.88 -3.53 -6.64
C LYS A 49 11.97 -3.85 -7.66
N ASP A 50 11.60 -4.01 -8.93
CA ASP A 50 12.55 -4.31 -10.02
C ASP A 50 13.55 -3.16 -10.24
N MET A 51 13.13 -1.92 -9.98
CA MET A 51 14.01 -0.74 -9.99
C MET A 51 14.89 -0.63 -8.72
N GLY A 52 14.79 -1.57 -7.78
CA GLY A 52 15.56 -1.58 -6.54
C GLY A 52 15.01 -0.66 -5.44
N TYR A 53 13.78 -0.16 -5.57
CA TYR A 53 13.16 0.62 -4.51
C TYR A 53 12.58 -0.28 -3.42
N THR A 54 12.91 0.02 -2.16
CA THR A 54 12.13 -0.43 -1.01
C THR A 54 10.79 0.32 -1.00
N VAL A 55 9.67 -0.43 -1.00
CA VAL A 55 8.31 0.10 -0.95
C VAL A 55 7.67 -0.27 0.38
N ILE A 56 7.15 0.73 1.09
CA ILE A 56 6.36 0.56 2.31
C ILE A 56 4.96 1.11 2.04
N ARG A 57 3.92 0.38 2.45
CA ARG A 57 2.52 0.79 2.29
C ARG A 57 1.79 0.69 3.61
N PHE A 58 0.96 1.67 3.89
CA PHE A 58 0.08 1.72 5.06
C PHE A 58 -1.36 1.96 4.65
N TRP A 59 -2.29 1.39 5.38
CA TRP A 59 -3.71 1.70 5.27
C TRP A 59 -4.07 2.96 6.05
N GLU A 60 -4.76 3.89 5.40
CA GLU A 60 -5.11 5.19 5.96
C GLU A 60 -5.86 5.08 7.30
N LYS A 61 -7.03 4.41 7.35
CA LYS A 61 -7.87 4.34 8.55
C LYS A 61 -7.45 3.25 9.53
N HIS A 62 -6.87 2.16 9.04
CA HIS A 62 -6.54 1.01 9.89
C HIS A 62 -5.15 1.08 10.52
N GLU A 63 -4.21 1.78 9.91
CA GLU A 63 -2.85 1.90 10.41
C GLU A 63 -2.55 3.35 10.76
N VAL A 64 -2.55 4.25 9.77
CA VAL A 64 -2.10 5.65 9.95
C VAL A 64 -2.96 6.40 10.97
N PHE A 65 -4.28 6.28 10.89
CA PHE A 65 -5.18 6.95 11.83
C PHE A 65 -5.24 6.30 13.21
N LYS A 66 -4.83 5.04 13.34
CA LYS A 66 -4.83 4.34 14.64
C LYS A 66 -3.50 4.50 15.38
N ASP A 67 -2.40 4.46 14.65
CA ASP A 67 -1.05 4.51 15.20
C ASP A 67 -0.08 5.17 14.22
N MET A 68 -0.14 6.50 14.17
CA MET A 68 0.75 7.33 13.36
C MET A 68 2.22 7.13 13.78
N ASP A 69 2.49 7.11 15.09
CA ASP A 69 3.85 7.01 15.62
C ASP A 69 4.47 5.65 15.28
N GLY A 70 3.71 4.56 15.37
CA GLY A 70 4.14 3.24 14.92
C GLY A 70 4.47 3.20 13.44
N CYS A 71 3.64 3.81 12.58
CA CYS A 71 3.92 3.92 11.15
C CYS A 71 5.21 4.70 10.87
N VAL A 72 5.41 5.83 11.56
CA VAL A 72 6.63 6.65 11.43
C VAL A 72 7.86 5.87 11.88
N ASN A 73 7.77 5.15 13.00
CA ASN A 73 8.86 4.33 13.52
C ASN A 73 9.28 3.23 12.52
N GLN A 74 8.32 2.54 11.90
CA GLN A 74 8.62 1.56 10.86
C GLN A 74 9.35 2.17 9.66
N VAL A 75 8.97 3.38 9.24
CA VAL A 75 9.66 4.10 8.15
C VAL A 75 11.09 4.47 8.56
N LEU A 76 11.28 4.97 9.79
CA LEU A 76 12.60 5.33 10.31
C LEU A 76 13.53 4.11 10.39
N GLU A 77 13.04 2.98 10.88
CA GLU A 77 13.78 1.72 10.94
C GLU A 77 14.19 1.24 9.55
N ALA A 78 13.28 1.31 8.57
CA ALA A 78 13.58 0.94 7.20
C ALA A 78 14.64 1.85 6.54
N ILE A 79 14.62 3.15 6.84
CA ILE A 79 15.66 4.09 6.40
C ILE A 79 17.01 3.68 6.97
N GLU A 80 17.07 3.38 8.26
CA GLU A 80 18.32 3.01 8.92
C GLU A 80 18.86 1.68 8.40
N HIS A 81 17.98 0.69 8.15
CA HIS A 81 18.36 -0.56 7.50
C HIS A 81 18.97 -0.33 6.12
N ASN A 82 18.31 0.46 5.28
CA ASN A 82 18.79 0.78 3.92
C ASN A 82 20.15 1.51 3.95
N LYS A 83 20.35 2.45 4.87
CA LYS A 83 21.65 3.13 5.06
C LYS A 83 22.77 2.16 5.42
N LYS A 84 22.49 1.15 6.26
CA LYS A 84 23.48 0.12 6.64
C LYS A 84 23.85 -0.78 5.48
N GLN A 85 22.89 -1.18 4.64
CA GLN A 85 23.17 -1.99 3.44
C GLN A 85 24.06 -1.24 2.45
N MET A 86 23.75 0.04 2.17
CA MET A 86 24.58 0.88 1.28
C MET A 86 26.02 1.09 1.78
N LYS A 87 26.25 1.00 3.10
CA LYS A 87 27.61 1.09 3.69
C LYS A 87 28.39 -0.23 3.63
N LYS A 88 27.70 -1.38 3.55
CA LYS A 88 28.33 -2.70 3.41
C LYS A 88 28.77 -3.01 1.98
N GLU A 89 28.11 -2.39 1.00
CA GLU A 89 28.39 -2.58 -0.44
C GLU A 89 29.48 -1.63 -0.98
N LYS A 90 30.01 -0.73 -0.14
CA LYS A 90 31.16 0.15 -0.42
C LYS A 90 32.41 -0.37 0.25
#